data_AF-A0A7C8ZE83-F1
#
_entry.id   AF-A0A7C8ZE83-F1
#
_cell.length_a   1.000
_cell.length_b   1.000
_cell.length_c   1.000
_cell.angle_alpha   90.00
_cell.angle_beta   90.00
_cell.angle_gamma   90.00
#
_symmetry.space_group_name_H-M   'P 1'
#
loop_
_entity.id
_entity.type
_entity.pdbx_description
1 polymer ?
#
loop_
_entity_poly.entity_id
_entity_poly.type
_entity_poly.pdbx_seq_one_letter_code
_entity_poly.pdbx_strand_id
1 'polypeptide(L)'
;LNKGNICITKTSPPEVQKAYYIQFKRDFTLFLRSRAREIMPGGCMVFTFLGSTKSTDPNSIHEVLGSTVYDMVLEGIIKEEELDEFNILLYLAGVEEVKQLIEAEGSFVVNKLETFTIDWSVDTTQNLSSRA
;
A
#
# COMPACT_ATOMS: atom_id res chain seq x y z
N LEU A 1 6.90 18.11 3.42
CA LEU A 1 8.00 17.10 3.41
C LEU A 1 8.00 16.35 2.08
N ASN A 2 6.83 15.94 1.58
CA ASN A 2 6.67 15.27 0.29
C ASN A 2 6.20 16.25 -0.80
N LYS A 3 7.00 17.28 -1.09
CA LYS A 3 6.56 18.37 -1.98
C LYS A 3 6.23 17.86 -3.38
N GLY A 4 5.16 18.38 -3.98
CA GLY A 4 4.68 18.05 -5.32
C GLY A 4 4.26 16.59 -5.51
N ASN A 5 4.12 15.81 -4.43
CA ASN A 5 3.84 14.38 -4.50
C ASN A 5 2.75 14.00 -3.50
N ILE A 6 1.82 13.16 -3.94
CA ILE A 6 0.74 12.66 -3.08
C ILE A 6 1.06 11.32 -2.38
N CYS A 7 2.15 10.66 -2.77
CA CYS A 7 2.60 9.39 -2.20
C CYS A 7 4.13 9.30 -2.26
N ILE A 8 4.71 8.18 -1.81
CA ILE A 8 6.15 7.93 -2.01
C ILE A 8 6.41 7.76 -3.50
N THR A 9 7.33 8.55 -4.05
CA THR A 9 7.81 8.44 -5.43
C THR A 9 9.34 8.46 -5.46
N LYS A 10 9.93 8.36 -6.65
CA LYS A 10 11.40 8.47 -6.84
C LYS A 10 11.95 9.85 -6.47
N THR A 11 11.10 10.89 -6.44
CA THR A 11 11.50 12.25 -6.09
C THR A 11 11.27 12.58 -4.61
N SER A 12 10.59 11.70 -3.88
CA SER A 12 10.38 11.86 -2.44
C SER A 12 11.71 11.76 -1.67
N PRO A 13 11.95 12.65 -0.69
CA PRO A 13 13.08 12.53 0.23
C PRO A 13 13.05 11.20 1.02
N PRO A 14 14.21 10.62 1.38
CA PRO A 14 14.27 9.38 2.17
C PRO A 14 13.48 9.44 3.50
N GLU A 15 13.35 10.62 4.09
CA GLU A 15 12.58 10.85 5.31
C GLU A 15 11.08 10.56 5.12
N VAL A 16 10.53 10.81 3.93
CA VAL A 16 9.14 10.50 3.60
C VAL A 16 8.94 8.99 3.61
N GLN A 17 9.80 8.24 2.91
CA GLN A 17 9.73 6.78 2.88
C GLN A 17 9.84 6.19 4.31
N LYS A 18 10.78 6.71 5.10
CA LYS A 18 10.95 6.30 6.50
C LYS A 18 9.71 6.60 7.35
N ALA A 19 9.09 7.76 7.20
CA ALA A 19 7.89 8.13 7.95
C ALA A 19 6.71 7.20 7.64
N TYR A 20 6.48 6.90 6.37
CA TYR A 20 5.44 5.96 5.94
C TYR A 20 5.70 4.54 6.46
N TYR A 21 6.95 4.07 6.38
CA TYR A 21 7.31 2.76 6.93
C TYR A 21 7.09 2.67 8.44
N ILE A 22 7.46 3.71 9.20
CA ILE A 22 7.21 3.77 10.65
C ILE A 22 5.71 3.68 10.96
N GLN A 23 4.88 4.40 10.19
CA GLN A 23 3.43 4.38 10.35
C GLN A 23 2.87 2.98 10.05
N PHE A 24 3.25 2.38 8.91
CA PHE A 24 2.86 1.02 8.54
C PHE A 24 3.25 0.00 9.60
N LYS A 25 4.51 0.04 10.05
CA LYS A 25 5.01 -0.86 11.11
C LYS A 25 4.17 -0.74 12.37
N ARG A 26 3.86 0.48 12.82
CA ARG A 26 3.03 0.71 14.01
C ARG A 26 1.65 0.09 13.85
N ASP A 27 0.98 0.40 12.75
CA ASP A 27 -0.41 0.04 12.52
C ASP A 27 -0.56 -1.46 12.29
N PHE A 28 0.35 -2.06 11.50
CA PHE A 28 0.35 -3.49 11.25
C PHE A 28 0.66 -4.31 12.51
N THR A 29 1.62 -3.86 13.32
CA THR A 29 1.90 -4.49 14.63
C THR A 29 0.69 -4.41 15.55
N LEU A 30 0.01 -3.26 15.60
CA LEU A 30 -1.20 -3.08 16.40
C LEU A 30 -2.34 -3.98 15.91
N PHE A 31 -2.50 -4.11 14.59
CA PHE A 31 -3.48 -5.00 13.98
C PHE A 31 -3.25 -6.45 14.40
N LEU A 32 -2.01 -6.95 14.28
CA LEU A 32 -1.65 -8.32 14.70
C LEU A 32 -1.96 -8.53 16.20
N ARG A 33 -1.48 -7.64 17.07
CA ARG A 33 -1.76 -7.74 18.53
C ARG A 33 -3.25 -7.75 18.85
N SER A 34 -4.05 -6.99 18.11
CA SER A 34 -5.50 -6.94 18.31
C SER A 34 -6.14 -8.26 17.88
N ARG A 35 -5.78 -8.77 16.71
CA ARG A 35 -6.28 -10.06 16.21
C ARG A 35 -5.87 -11.24 17.08
N ALA A 36 -4.67 -11.19 17.67
CA ALA A 36 -4.20 -12.23 18.59
C ALA A 36 -5.07 -12.38 19.84
N ARG A 37 -5.69 -11.29 20.31
CA ARG A 37 -6.60 -11.31 21.48
C ARG A 37 -8.00 -11.79 21.15
N GLU A 38 -8.42 -11.65 19.89
CA GLU A 38 -9.77 -11.97 19.43
C GLU A 38 -9.86 -13.41 18.89
N ILE A 39 -8.77 -13.94 18.34
CA ILE A 39 -8.71 -15.27 17.76
C ILE A 39 -8.51 -16.32 18.86
N MET A 40 -9.33 -17.38 18.84
CA MET A 40 -9.20 -18.49 19.78
C MET A 40 -7.92 -19.32 19.54
N PRO A 41 -7.38 -20.02 20.55
CA PRO A 41 -6.24 -20.92 20.37
C PRO A 41 -6.48 -21.92 19.24
N GLY A 42 -5.52 -22.02 18.31
CA GLY A 42 -5.62 -22.85 17.11
C GLY A 42 -6.40 -22.23 15.94
N GLY A 43 -6.92 -21.02 16.10
CA GLY A 43 -7.57 -20.26 15.03
C GLY A 43 -6.56 -19.74 13.98
N CYS A 44 -7.09 -19.46 12.79
CA CYS A 44 -6.30 -18.98 11.64
C CYS A 44 -6.80 -17.62 11.16
N MET A 45 -5.90 -16.85 10.56
CA MET A 45 -6.22 -15.61 9.88
C MET A 45 -5.71 -15.68 8.44
N VAL A 46 -6.54 -15.24 7.49
CA VAL A 46 -6.16 -15.04 6.09
C VAL A 46 -6.47 -13.58 5.76
N PHE A 47 -5.51 -12.87 5.19
CA PHE A 47 -5.70 -11.48 4.78
C PHE A 47 -4.85 -11.20 3.54
N THR A 48 -5.40 -10.36 2.66
CA THR A 48 -4.80 -9.97 1.38
C THR A 48 -4.85 -8.45 1.29
N PHE A 49 -3.75 -7.82 0.89
CA PHE A 49 -3.65 -6.37 0.74
C PHE A 49 -2.65 -6.03 -0.37
N LEU A 50 -2.70 -4.77 -0.84
CA LEU A 50 -1.75 -4.27 -1.82
C LEU A 50 -0.35 -4.22 -1.21
N GLY A 51 0.59 -4.92 -1.84
CA GLY A 51 2.01 -4.91 -1.50
C GLY A 51 2.85 -4.43 -2.66
N SER A 52 4.14 -4.28 -2.43
CA SER A 52 5.11 -3.95 -3.46
C SER A 52 5.90 -5.19 -3.86
N THR A 53 5.95 -5.50 -5.16
CA THR A 53 6.87 -6.51 -5.73
C THR A 53 8.22 -5.89 -6.09
N LYS A 54 8.29 -4.56 -6.26
CA LYS A 54 9.47 -3.75 -6.54
C LYS A 54 9.24 -2.33 -6.01
N SER A 55 10.19 -1.78 -5.25
CA SER A 55 10.04 -0.46 -4.60
C SER A 55 10.01 0.74 -5.56
N THR A 56 10.11 0.52 -6.89
CA THR A 56 10.34 1.57 -7.89
C THR A 56 9.53 1.40 -9.18
N ASP A 57 8.47 0.59 -9.20
CA ASP A 57 7.67 0.39 -10.42
C ASP A 57 6.81 1.63 -10.71
N PRO A 58 7.09 2.39 -11.80
CA PRO A 58 6.44 3.68 -12.05
C PRO A 58 4.98 3.59 -12.51
N ASN A 59 4.41 2.38 -12.57
CA ASN A 59 3.07 2.13 -13.10
C ASN A 59 2.01 1.93 -12.00
N SER A 60 2.25 2.44 -10.79
CA SER A 60 1.21 2.41 -9.75
C SER A 60 0.12 3.44 -10.06
N ILE A 61 -1.14 3.08 -9.81
CA ILE A 61 -2.29 3.99 -9.92
C ILE A 61 -2.08 5.30 -9.14
N HIS A 62 -1.29 5.25 -8.07
CA HIS A 62 -0.97 6.41 -7.23
C HIS A 62 -0.02 7.40 -7.91
N GLU A 63 0.90 6.93 -8.76
CA GLU A 63 1.80 7.80 -9.52
C GLU A 63 1.06 8.50 -10.67
N VAL A 64 0.14 7.78 -11.32
CA VAL A 64 -0.79 8.37 -12.31
C VAL A 64 -1.64 9.44 -11.64
N LEU A 65 -2.27 9.12 -10.51
CA LEU A 65 -3.08 10.08 -9.76
C LEU A 65 -2.24 11.29 -9.30
N GLY A 66 -1.01 11.07 -8.81
CA GLY A 66 -0.10 12.13 -8.41
C GLY A 66 0.23 13.07 -9.55
N SER A 67 0.49 12.53 -10.74
CA SER A 67 0.75 13.31 -11.94
C SER A 67 -0.48 14.12 -12.36
N THR A 68 -1.67 13.52 -12.36
CA THR A 68 -2.92 14.25 -12.67
C THR A 68 -3.19 15.39 -11.70
N VAL A 69 -2.98 15.18 -10.39
CA VAL A 69 -3.15 16.25 -9.40
C VAL A 69 -2.11 17.36 -9.62
N TYR A 70 -0.87 17.00 -9.99
CA TYR A 70 0.15 17.98 -10.35
C TYR A 70 -0.22 18.79 -11.60
N ASP A 71 -0.79 18.17 -12.63
CA ASP A 71 -1.30 18.88 -13.81
C ASP A 71 -2.40 19.88 -13.44
N MET A 72 -3.29 19.53 -12.50
CA MET A 72 -4.31 20.45 -11.98
C MET A 72 -3.70 21.67 -11.25
N VAL A 73 -2.51 21.53 -10.66
CA VAL A 73 -1.76 22.67 -10.09
C VAL A 73 -1.23 23.56 -11.21
N LEU A 74 -0.68 22.99 -12.29
CA LEU A 74 -0.21 23.75 -13.45
C LEU A 74 -1.35 24.52 -14.14
N GLU A 75 -2.56 23.96 -14.15
CA GLU A 75 -3.76 24.60 -14.67
C GLU A 75 -4.38 25.63 -13.70
N GLY A 76 -3.86 25.75 -12.47
CA GLY A 76 -4.36 26.68 -11.45
C GLY A 76 -5.70 26.26 -10.85
N ILE A 77 -6.11 24.99 -11.01
CA ILE A 77 -7.33 24.43 -10.41
C ILE A 77 -7.10 24.16 -8.92
N ILE A 78 -5.90 23.69 -8.56
CA ILE A 78 -5.48 23.39 -7.19
C ILE A 78 -4.28 24.28 -6.87
N LYS A 79 -4.18 24.76 -5.62
CA LYS A 79 -2.99 25.50 -5.19
C LYS A 79 -1.84 24.56 -4.90
N GLU A 80 -0.62 24.96 -5.21
CA GLU A 80 0.58 24.14 -4.94
C GLU A 80 0.70 23.78 -3.46
N GLU A 81 0.32 24.69 -2.56
CA GLU A 81 0.37 24.43 -1.11
C GLU A 81 -0.62 23.33 -0.68
N GLU A 82 -1.78 23.23 -1.33
CA GLU A 82 -2.78 22.19 -1.05
C GLU A 82 -2.28 20.81 -1.49
N LEU A 83 -1.55 20.74 -2.61
CA LEU A 83 -0.87 19.52 -3.04
C LEU A 83 0.24 19.14 -2.06
N ASP A 84 1.07 20.09 -1.64
CA ASP A 84 2.20 19.86 -0.73
C ASP A 84 1.77 19.31 0.66
N GLU A 85 0.54 19.61 1.08
CA GLU A 85 -0.05 19.12 2.33
C GLU A 85 -0.73 17.75 2.17
N PHE A 86 -1.21 17.43 0.97
CA PHE A 86 -1.97 16.20 0.72
C PHE A 86 -1.08 14.96 0.57
N ASN A 87 -1.35 13.94 1.37
CA ASN A 87 -0.61 12.67 1.35
C ASN A 87 -1.57 11.48 1.47
N ILE A 88 -1.52 10.56 0.50
CA ILE A 88 -2.15 9.25 0.57
C ILE A 88 -1.36 8.40 1.55
N LEU A 89 -1.97 8.05 2.69
CA LEU A 89 -1.34 7.26 3.75
C LEU A 89 -1.30 5.76 3.41
N LEU A 90 -0.74 5.42 2.25
CA LEU A 90 -0.58 4.04 1.80
C LEU A 90 0.90 3.70 1.66
N TYR A 91 1.33 2.70 2.43
CA TYR A 91 2.65 2.10 2.28
C TYR A 91 2.50 0.71 1.68
N LEU A 92 3.06 0.51 0.49
CA LEU A 92 3.06 -0.78 -0.19
C LEU A 92 4.25 -1.59 0.30
N ALA A 93 4.04 -2.36 1.37
CA ALA A 93 5.10 -3.16 1.97
C ALA A 93 5.54 -4.31 1.06
N GLY A 94 6.84 -4.60 1.08
CA GLY A 94 7.40 -5.79 0.44
C GLY A 94 7.10 -7.06 1.23
N VAL A 95 7.12 -8.21 0.54
CA VAL A 95 6.83 -9.53 1.16
C VAL A 95 7.74 -9.83 2.36
N GLU A 96 9.02 -9.47 2.27
CA GLU A 96 9.98 -9.67 3.35
C GLU A 96 9.73 -8.73 4.55
N GLU A 97 9.33 -7.48 4.31
CA GLU A 97 8.98 -6.55 5.39
C GLU A 97 7.77 -7.05 6.17
N VAL A 98 6.76 -7.54 5.48
CA VAL A 98 5.55 -8.11 6.09
C VAL A 98 5.91 -9.32 6.93
N LYS A 99 6.70 -10.26 6.38
CA LYS A 99 7.14 -11.46 7.09
C LYS A 99 7.92 -11.11 8.36
N GLN A 100 8.90 -10.21 8.27
CA GLN A 100 9.70 -9.75 9.40
C GLN A 100 8.84 -9.12 10.50
N LEU A 101 7.81 -8.35 10.14
CA LEU A 101 6.92 -7.74 11.14
C LEU A 101 6.02 -8.77 11.84
N ILE A 102 5.55 -9.80 11.14
CA ILE A 102 4.78 -10.89 11.75
C ILE A 102 5.67 -11.66 12.74
N GLU A 103 6.88 -12.04 12.32
CA GLU A 103 7.85 -12.75 13.15
C GLU A 103 8.29 -11.91 14.37
N ALA A 104 8.49 -10.60 14.18
CA ALA A 104 8.87 -9.69 15.26
C ALA A 104 7.73 -9.43 16.26
N GLU A 105 6.47 -9.47 15.83
CA GLU A 105 5.31 -9.32 16.73
C GLU A 105 5.08 -10.62 17.54
N GLY A 106 5.16 -11.77 16.87
CA GLY A 106 5.27 -13.08 17.52
C GLY A 106 3.96 -13.78 17.93
N SER A 107 2.79 -13.17 17.73
CA SER A 107 1.51 -13.81 18.07
C SER A 107 1.03 -14.82 17.02
N PHE A 108 1.59 -14.78 15.81
CA PHE A 108 1.19 -15.64 14.70
C PHE A 108 2.39 -16.35 14.06
N VAL A 109 2.13 -17.53 13.51
CA VAL A 109 3.08 -18.26 12.66
C VAL A 109 2.62 -18.15 11.21
N VAL A 110 3.53 -17.84 10.31
CA VAL A 110 3.24 -17.75 8.88
C VAL A 110 3.14 -19.15 8.29
N ASN A 111 1.90 -19.59 8.01
CA ASN A 111 1.67 -20.88 7.35
C ASN A 111 1.86 -20.81 5.83
N LYS A 112 1.42 -19.71 5.21
CA LYS A 112 1.54 -19.48 3.76
C LYS A 112 1.67 -17.99 3.51
N LEU A 113 2.61 -17.62 2.65
CA LEU A 113 2.81 -16.25 2.21
C LEU A 113 3.07 -16.26 0.70
N GLU A 114 2.21 -15.58 -0.05
CA GLU A 114 2.24 -15.56 -1.50
C GLU A 114 1.98 -14.15 -2.00
N THR A 115 2.54 -13.84 -3.16
CA THR A 115 2.25 -12.62 -3.91
C THR A 115 1.67 -13.00 -5.26
N PHE A 116 0.67 -12.25 -5.71
CA PHE A 116 0.14 -12.36 -7.06
C PHE A 116 -0.09 -10.96 -7.62
N THR A 117 -0.05 -10.84 -8.94
CA THR A 117 -0.29 -9.58 -9.65
C THR A 117 -1.69 -9.59 -10.24
N ILE A 118 -2.38 -8.46 -10.15
CA ILE A 118 -3.67 -8.24 -10.81
C ILE A 118 -3.40 -7.31 -11.99
N ASP A 119 -3.82 -7.72 -13.19
CA ASP A 119 -3.77 -6.84 -14.36
C ASP A 119 -4.85 -5.76 -14.21
N TRP A 120 -4.46 -4.51 -14.39
CA TRP A 120 -5.35 -3.36 -14.31
C TRP A 120 -6.20 -3.20 -15.58
N SER A 121 -5.81 -3.82 -16.70
CA SER A 121 -6.63 -3.84 -17.90
C SER A 121 -7.89 -4.69 -17.66
N VAL A 122 -9.04 -4.02 -17.61
CA VAL A 122 -10.32 -4.70 -17.68
C VAL A 122 -10.39 -5.33 -19.07
N ASP A 123 -10.23 -6.64 -19.17
CA ASP A 123 -10.66 -7.38 -20.34
C ASP A 123 -12.19 -7.26 -20.39
N THR A 124 -12.70 -6.21 -21.04
CA THR A 124 -14.14 -5.99 -21.26
C THR A 124 -14.80 -7.08 -22.13
N THR A 125 -14.08 -8.16 -22.41
CA THR A 125 -14.48 -9.22 -23.34
C THR A 125 -14.66 -10.61 -22.72
N GLN A 126 -14.74 -10.76 -21.40
CA GLN A 126 -15.18 -12.04 -20.78
C GLN A 126 -16.65 -12.03 -20.34
N ASN A 127 -17.50 -12.26 -21.35
CA ASN A 127 -18.72 -13.09 -21.35
C ASN A 127 -19.53 -13.25 -20.05
N LEU A 128 -20.69 -12.60 -20.03
CA LEU A 128 -21.90 -12.97 -19.26
C LEU A 128 -22.57 -14.28 -19.76
N SER A 129 -21.84 -15.21 -20.35
CA SER A 129 -22.39 -16.47 -20.89
C SER A 129 -21.66 -17.69 -20.32
N SER A 130 -21.81 -17.95 -19.02
CA SER A 130 -21.76 -19.31 -18.46
C SER A 130 -21.99 -19.28 -16.94
N ARG A 131 -23.18 -18.83 -16.52
CA ARG A 131 -23.74 -19.21 -15.23
C ARG A 131 -25.25 -19.47 -15.38
N ALA A 132 -25.54 -20.66 -15.91
CA ALA A 132 -26.74 -21.44 -15.66
C ALA A 132 -26.31 -22.92 -15.69
#